data_AF-A0A8J6SGQ6-F1
#
_entry.id   AF-A0A8J6SGQ6-F1
#
_cell.length_a   1.000
_cell.length_b   1.000
_cell.length_c   1.000
_cell.angle_alpha   90.00
_cell.angle_beta   90.00
_cell.angle_gamma   90.00
#
_symmetry.space_group_name_H-M   'P 1'
#
loop_
_entity.id
_entity.type
_entity.pdbx_description
1 polymer ?
#
loop_
_entity_poly.entity_id
_entity_poly.type
_entity_poly.pdbx_seq_one_letter_code
_entity_poly.pdbx_strand_id
1 'polypeptide(L)'
;MSKPVDWTIGIPASNLITSGTQVSGNFRLDGASAREILYRMDGSNITSYIVYDNNGRAIKRVDVTGKAHAGIATPHVVEYRHNKSPAGKIYPYPEKTARPATPDEIP
;
A
#
# COMPACT_ATOMS: atom_id res chain seq x y z
N MET A 1 -8.66 10.14 -13.96
CA MET A 1 -8.19 9.26 -12.87
C MET A 1 -7.36 10.12 -11.94
N SER A 2 -7.57 10.06 -10.62
CA SER A 2 -6.76 10.83 -9.68
C SER A 2 -5.90 9.89 -8.85
N LYS A 3 -4.61 10.23 -8.74
CA LYS A 3 -3.74 9.64 -7.74
C LYS A 3 -4.25 10.10 -6.36
N PRO A 4 -4.54 9.18 -5.42
CA PRO A 4 -4.94 9.58 -4.08
C PRO A 4 -3.79 10.29 -3.36
N VAL A 5 -4.14 11.15 -2.41
CA VAL A 5 -3.14 11.81 -1.56
C VAL A 5 -2.49 10.77 -0.65
N ASP A 6 -1.18 10.67 -0.73
CA ASP A 6 -0.38 9.84 0.18
C ASP A 6 -0.04 10.65 1.44
N TRP A 7 -0.71 10.32 2.54
CA TRP A 7 -0.50 10.96 3.84
C TRP A 7 0.72 10.44 4.60
N THR A 8 1.41 9.44 4.05
CA THR A 8 2.59 8.82 4.70
C THR A 8 3.92 9.43 4.27
N ILE A 9 3.90 10.41 3.36
CA ILE A 9 5.12 11.10 2.92
C ILE A 9 5.83 11.73 4.12
N GLY A 10 7.11 11.39 4.30
CA GLY A 10 7.94 11.84 5.42
C GLY A 10 7.70 11.11 6.75
N ILE A 11 6.93 10.01 6.75
CA ILE A 11 6.74 9.15 7.92
C ILE A 11 7.45 7.81 7.64
N PRO A 12 8.47 7.44 8.42
CA PRO A 12 9.15 6.15 8.26
C PRO A 12 8.21 4.95 8.40
N ALA A 13 8.39 3.94 7.56
CA ALA A 13 7.59 2.72 7.53
C ALA A 13 7.63 1.97 8.88
N SER A 14 8.75 2.01 9.58
CA SER A 14 8.88 1.46 10.95
C SER A 14 7.86 2.08 11.92
N ASN A 15 7.62 3.39 11.83
CA ASN A 15 6.61 4.08 12.64
C ASN A 15 5.18 3.72 12.22
N LEU A 16 4.94 3.67 10.91
CA LEU A 16 3.63 3.30 10.35
C LEU A 16 3.24 1.88 10.83
N ILE A 17 4.12 0.92 10.64
CA ILE A 17 3.84 -0.50 10.87
C ILE A 17 3.67 -0.83 12.35
N THR A 18 4.30 -0.07 13.25
CA THR A 18 4.08 -0.20 14.70
C THR A 18 2.61 -0.01 15.08
N SER A 19 1.87 0.79 14.31
CA SER A 19 0.42 1.01 14.47
C SER A 19 -0.45 0.16 13.54
N GLY A 20 0.17 -0.66 12.69
CA GLY A 20 -0.52 -1.48 11.69
C GLY A 20 -1.09 -2.78 12.26
N THR A 21 -1.94 -3.41 11.48
CA THR A 21 -2.51 -4.72 11.80
C THR A 21 -1.89 -5.81 10.92
N GLN A 22 -1.38 -6.87 11.53
CA GLN A 22 -0.91 -8.05 10.80
C GLN A 22 -2.10 -8.76 10.15
N VAL A 23 -1.95 -9.12 8.87
CA VAL A 23 -2.93 -9.91 8.13
C VAL A 23 -2.24 -11.02 7.33
N SER A 24 -3.05 -11.93 6.80
CA SER A 24 -2.63 -12.96 5.85
C SER A 24 -3.46 -12.89 4.57
N GLY A 25 -2.97 -13.51 3.48
CA GLY A 25 -3.65 -13.53 2.20
C GLY A 25 -3.56 -12.22 1.41
N ASN A 26 -4.63 -11.92 0.66
CA ASN A 26 -4.73 -10.73 -0.17
C ASN A 26 -5.17 -9.53 0.65
N PHE A 27 -4.52 -8.38 0.43
CA PHE A 27 -5.02 -7.12 0.97
C PHE A 27 -6.35 -6.74 0.33
N ARG A 28 -7.33 -6.35 1.16
CA ARG A 28 -8.55 -5.69 0.68
C ARG A 28 -8.15 -4.37 0.01
N LEU A 29 -8.79 -3.98 -1.09
CA LEU A 29 -8.46 -2.70 -1.73
C LEU A 29 -9.38 -1.56 -1.28
N ASP A 30 -10.57 -1.90 -0.80
CA ASP A 30 -11.61 -0.98 -0.33
C ASP A 30 -12.23 -1.54 0.95
N GLY A 31 -12.93 -0.70 1.72
CA GLY A 31 -13.58 -1.08 2.98
C GLY A 31 -12.62 -1.38 4.13
N ALA A 32 -11.42 -0.81 4.11
CA ALA A 32 -10.55 -0.74 5.29
C ALA A 32 -11.03 0.36 6.25
N SER A 33 -10.43 0.44 7.43
CA SER A 33 -10.61 1.60 8.30
C SER A 33 -9.89 2.82 7.73
N ALA A 34 -10.33 4.02 8.11
CA ALA A 34 -9.69 5.26 7.69
C ALA A 34 -8.22 5.28 8.11
N ARG A 35 -7.31 5.54 7.17
CA ARG A 35 -5.85 5.55 7.38
C ARG A 35 -5.30 4.25 8.00
N GLU A 36 -5.96 3.13 7.77
CA GLU A 36 -5.46 1.84 8.23
C GLU A 36 -4.13 1.52 7.55
N ILE A 37 -3.32 0.73 8.25
CA ILE A 37 -2.11 0.12 7.73
C ILE A 37 -2.24 -1.37 7.99
N LEU A 38 -2.14 -2.18 6.93
CA LEU A 38 -2.11 -3.63 7.05
C LEU A 38 -0.74 -4.11 6.59
N TYR A 39 -0.17 -5.10 7.30
CA TYR A 39 1.11 -5.68 6.92
C TYR A 39 1.07 -7.20 6.94
N ARG A 40 1.99 -7.80 6.19
CA ARG A 40 2.25 -9.24 6.16
C ARG A 40 3.65 -9.52 6.65
N MET A 41 3.82 -10.65 7.33
CA MET A 41 5.12 -11.12 7.80
C MET A 41 5.39 -12.55 7.37
N ASP A 42 6.67 -12.89 7.30
CA ASP A 42 7.21 -14.24 7.26
C ASP A 42 8.22 -14.39 8.41
N GLY A 43 7.84 -15.14 9.44
CA GLY A 43 8.54 -15.15 10.72
C GLY A 43 8.60 -13.75 11.33
N SER A 44 9.81 -13.26 11.62
CA SER A 44 10.07 -11.91 12.13
C SER A 44 10.24 -10.85 11.04
N ASN A 45 10.12 -11.22 9.75
CA ASN A 45 10.40 -10.31 8.64
C ASN A 45 9.10 -9.77 8.05
N ILE A 46 8.97 -8.44 7.96
CA ILE A 46 7.89 -7.82 7.19
C ILE A 46 8.14 -8.08 5.71
N THR A 47 7.15 -8.67 5.03
CA THR A 47 7.25 -8.96 3.59
C THR A 47 6.58 -7.89 2.75
N SER A 48 5.54 -7.26 3.27
CA SER A 48 4.83 -6.16 2.59
C SER A 48 3.87 -5.45 3.52
N TYR A 49 3.50 -4.23 3.17
CA TYR A 49 2.42 -3.49 3.81
C TYR A 49 1.63 -2.67 2.79
N ILE A 50 0.40 -2.34 3.15
CA ILE A 50 -0.51 -1.51 2.35
C ILE A 50 -1.07 -0.39 3.21
N VAL A 51 -1.27 0.77 2.60
CA VAL A 51 -1.78 1.97 3.25
C VAL A 51 -3.11 2.36 2.62
N TYR A 52 -4.04 2.85 3.44
CA TYR A 52 -5.37 3.29 3.02
C TYR A 52 -5.59 4.79 3.22
N ASP A 53 -6.48 5.40 2.44
CA ASP A 53 -6.89 6.79 2.58
C ASP A 53 -7.89 6.99 3.75
N ASN A 54 -8.39 8.22 3.92
CA ASN A 54 -9.39 8.56 4.94
C ASN A 54 -10.73 7.82 4.79
N ASN A 55 -10.96 7.14 3.67
CA ASN A 55 -12.20 6.42 3.38
C ASN A 55 -11.97 4.90 3.36
N GLY A 56 -10.78 4.42 3.74
CA GLY A 56 -10.49 2.99 3.74
C GLY A 56 -10.15 2.42 2.35
N ARG A 57 -9.65 3.24 1.43
CA ARG A 57 -9.28 2.83 0.06
C ARG A 57 -7.77 2.80 -0.11
N ALA A 58 -7.24 1.73 -0.69
CA ALA A 58 -5.81 1.55 -0.87
C ALA A 58 -5.19 2.71 -1.67
N ILE A 59 -4.04 3.19 -1.20
CA ILE A 59 -3.26 4.26 -1.85
C ILE A 59 -1.94 3.74 -2.44
N LYS A 60 -1.25 2.86 -1.71
CA LYS A 60 -0.02 2.19 -2.14
C LYS A 60 0.16 0.90 -1.37
N ARG A 61 0.84 -0.06 -1.99
CA ARG A 61 1.41 -1.24 -1.35
C ARG A 61 2.91 -1.21 -1.53
N VAL A 62 3.65 -1.46 -0.47
CA VAL A 62 5.10 -1.65 -0.51
C VAL A 62 5.39 -3.12 -0.28
N ASP A 63 6.02 -3.75 -1.27
CA ASP A 63 6.51 -5.12 -1.17
C ASP A 63 7.99 -5.04 -0.80
N VAL A 64 8.33 -5.44 0.42
CA VAL A 64 9.68 -5.32 1.02
C VAL A 64 10.57 -6.47 0.56
N THR A 65 10.01 -7.68 0.50
CA THR A 65 10.67 -8.89 0.00
C THR A 65 9.74 -9.67 -0.92
N GLY A 66 10.31 -10.58 -1.72
CA GLY A 66 9.56 -11.44 -2.63
C GLY A 66 9.73 -11.07 -4.11
N LYS A 67 8.76 -11.45 -4.93
CA LYS A 67 8.85 -11.37 -6.41
C LYS A 67 8.89 -9.93 -6.91
N ALA A 68 9.65 -9.72 -7.98
CA ALA A 68 9.63 -8.47 -8.73
C ALA A 68 8.26 -8.20 -9.34
N HIS A 69 7.91 -6.93 -9.50
CA HIS A 69 6.68 -6.48 -10.17
C HIS A 69 7.05 -5.52 -11.29
N ALA A 70 6.52 -5.78 -12.50
CA ALA A 70 6.78 -4.96 -13.69
C ALA A 70 8.29 -4.73 -13.96
N GLY A 71 9.11 -5.75 -13.67
CA GLY A 71 10.57 -5.69 -13.84
C GLY A 71 11.34 -5.01 -12.70
N ILE A 72 10.66 -4.51 -11.67
CA ILE A 72 11.29 -3.88 -10.50
C ILE A 72 11.40 -4.88 -9.35
N ALA A 73 12.62 -5.15 -8.89
CA ALA A 73 12.88 -6.02 -7.75
C ALA A 73 12.35 -5.41 -6.44
N THR A 74 12.07 -6.25 -5.44
CA THR A 74 11.79 -5.77 -4.08
C THR A 74 13.09 -5.21 -3.45
N PRO A 75 13.00 -4.15 -2.62
CA PRO A 75 11.78 -3.47 -2.19
C PRO A 75 11.21 -2.51 -3.26
N HIS A 76 9.90 -2.61 -3.53
CA HIS A 76 9.20 -1.77 -4.50
C HIS A 76 7.82 -1.34 -4.04
N VAL A 77 7.27 -0.31 -4.69
CA VAL A 77 5.95 0.24 -4.44
C VAL A 77 5.05 0.05 -5.64
N VAL A 78 3.86 -0.49 -5.39
CA VAL A 78 2.72 -0.49 -6.31
C VAL A 78 1.76 0.61 -5.86
N GLU A 79 1.60 1.64 -6.68
CA GLU A 79 0.64 2.72 -6.40
C GLU A 79 -0.76 2.35 -6.88
N TYR A 80 -1.78 2.90 -6.22
CA TYR A 80 -3.17 2.69 -6.59
C TYR A 80 -3.78 3.99 -7.08
N ARG A 81 -4.54 3.92 -8.18
CA ARG A 81 -5.39 5.01 -8.65
C ARG A 81 -6.83 4.82 -8.18
N HIS A 82 -7.54 5.92 -8.02
CA HIS A 82 -8.95 5.92 -7.66
C HIS A 82 -9.81 6.29 -8.87
N ASN A 83 -10.61 5.33 -9.35
CA ASN A 83 -11.54 5.51 -10.46
C ASN A 83 -12.94 5.82 -9.93
N LYS A 84 -13.55 6.90 -10.41
CA LYS A 84 -14.92 7.27 -10.06
C LYS A 84 -15.89 6.79 -11.13
N SER A 85 -16.94 6.07 -10.74
CA SER A 85 -18.03 5.70 -11.65
C SER A 85 -18.93 6.91 -11.96
N PRO A 86 -19.79 6.84 -12.99
CA PRO A 86 -20.79 7.88 -13.25
C PRO A 86 -21.73 8.13 -12.06
N ALA A 87 -22.04 7.08 -11.28
CA ALA A 87 -22.83 7.16 -10.05
C ALA A 87 -22.04 7.70 -8.84
N GLY A 88 -20.77 8.06 -9.03
CA GLY A 88 -19.92 8.68 -8.02
C GLY A 88 -19.16 7.74 -7.09
N LYS A 89 -19.34 6.42 -7.22
CA LYS A 89 -18.61 5.43 -6.42
C LYS A 89 -17.14 5.36 -6.84
N ILE A 90 -16.23 5.34 -5.87
CA ILE A 90 -14.79 5.26 -6.09
C ILE A 90 -14.32 3.81 -5.97
N TYR A 91 -13.45 3.40 -6.89
CA TYR A 91 -12.85 2.08 -6.95
C TYR A 91 -11.32 2.21 -7.02
N PRO A 92 -10.59 1.64 -6.05
CA PRO A 92 -9.14 1.58 -6.08
C PRO A 92 -8.66 0.50 -7.04
N TYR A 93 -7.69 0.83 -7.88
CA TYR A 93 -7.05 -0.09 -8.83
C TYR A 93 -5.54 0.04 -8.77
N PRO A 94 -4.79 -1.07 -8.79
CA PRO A 94 -3.33 -0.99 -8.87
C PRO A 94 -2.91 -0.40 -10.22
N GLU A 95 -1.85 0.40 -10.20
CA GLU A 95 -1.14 0.78 -11.40
C GLU A 95 -0.40 -0.42 -11.98
N LYS A 96 -0.20 -0.40 -13.31
CA LYS A 96 0.51 -1.48 -14.02
C LYS A 96 2.03 -1.42 -13.78
N THR A 97 2.52 -0.31 -13.29
CA THR A 97 3.93 -0.05 -13.02
C THR A 97 4.22 -0.19 -11.54
N ALA A 98 5.49 -0.44 -11.24
CA ALA A 98 6.04 -0.32 -9.91
C ALA A 98 7.21 0.68 -9.95
N ARG A 99 7.56 1.23 -8.79
CA ARG A 99 8.78 2.03 -8.61
C ARG A 99 9.61 1.45 -7.45
N PRO A 100 10.93 1.66 -7.42
CA PRO A 100 11.72 1.35 -6.24
C PRO A 100 11.11 2.01 -4.98
N ALA A 101 11.20 1.32 -3.84
CA ALA A 101 10.85 1.91 -2.55
C ALA A 101 11.86 2.99 -2.17
N THR A 102 11.36 4.07 -1.57
CA THR A 102 12.23 5.07 -0.93
C THR A 102 12.73 4.56 0.43
N PRO A 103 13.80 5.15 1.00
CA PRO A 103 14.29 4.75 2.32
C PRO A 103 13.23 4.82 3.41
N ASP A 104 12.39 5.86 3.43
CA ASP A 104 11.30 6.01 4.39
C ASP A 104 10.21 4.94 4.24
N GLU A 105 10.13 4.27 3.09
CA GLU A 105 9.16 3.21 2.82
C GLU A 105 9.67 1.82 3.21
N ILE A 106 10.91 1.69 3.67
CA ILE A 106 11.53 0.42 4.07
C ILE A 106 11.54 0.33 5.62
N PRO A 107 10.93 -0.71 6.22
CA PRO A 107 10.84 -0.86 7.68
C PRO A 107 12.16 -1.17 8.38
#